data_AF-A0A539E1E0-F1
#
_entry.id   AF-A0A539E1E0-F1
#
_cell.length_a   1.000
_cell.length_b   1.000
_cell.length_c   1.000
_cell.angle_alpha   90.00
_cell.angle_beta   90.00
_cell.angle_gamma   90.00
#
_symmetry.space_group_name_H-M   'P 1'
#
loop_
_entity.id
_entity.type
_entity.pdbx_description
1 polymer ?
#
loop_
_entity_poly.entity_id
_entity_poly.type
_entity_poly.pdbx_seq_one_letter_code
_entity_poly.pdbx_strand_id
1 'polypeptide(L)'
;MVYQILTDRFWDGDPANNNAEGSFDPATGNRTHGGDFAGLTARLDYLEGLGVGAIWISPVYLNAYGEYHGYAARDFYGISSQFGGLSELQSFVQAAHQRGIYVVIDLVLNHMGDMIDSGTANYPAYDAPPSPYVLRFRNLSPRPAAPFNNLSWYHNNGNIGNFSDPEQIL
;
A
#
# COMPACT_ATOMS: atom_id res chain seq x y z
N MET A 1 16.43 -17.56 -8.87
CA MET A 1 14.97 -17.76 -8.66
C MET A 1 14.47 -16.69 -7.73
N VAL A 2 13.30 -16.11 -8.01
CA VAL A 2 12.64 -15.09 -7.18
C VAL A 2 11.42 -15.71 -6.50
N TYR A 3 11.22 -15.44 -5.21
CA TYR A 3 10.02 -15.82 -4.47
C TYR A 3 9.23 -14.57 -4.12
N GLN A 4 8.01 -14.43 -4.67
CA GLN A 4 7.15 -13.28 -4.42
C GLN A 4 6.29 -13.51 -3.18
N ILE A 5 6.21 -12.50 -2.32
CA ILE A 5 5.49 -12.53 -1.06
C ILE A 5 4.56 -11.32 -0.97
N LEU A 6 3.28 -11.59 -0.71
CA LEU A 6 2.36 -10.60 -0.19
C LEU A 6 2.60 -10.49 1.32
N THR A 7 3.28 -9.43 1.78
CA THR A 7 3.83 -9.31 3.14
C THR A 7 2.80 -9.65 4.22
N ASP A 8 1.62 -9.02 4.16
CA ASP A 8 0.50 -9.22 5.10
C ASP A 8 0.00 -10.67 5.21
N ARG A 9 0.26 -11.51 4.20
CA ARG A 9 -0.33 -12.86 4.10
C ARG A 9 0.66 -13.98 4.35
N PHE A 10 1.92 -13.66 4.64
CA PHE A 10 2.96 -14.68 4.70
C PHE A 10 3.14 -15.28 6.09
N TRP A 11 3.45 -14.43 7.07
CA TRP A 11 3.67 -14.85 8.45
C TRP A 11 3.55 -13.67 9.39
N ASP A 12 2.72 -13.80 10.42
CA ASP A 12 2.59 -12.84 11.53
C ASP A 12 3.70 -13.12 12.55
N GLY A 13 4.70 -12.24 12.61
CA GLY A 13 5.85 -12.32 13.50
C GLY A 13 5.72 -11.46 14.76
N ASP A 14 4.95 -10.38 14.70
CA ASP A 14 4.64 -9.51 15.83
C ASP A 14 3.15 -9.10 15.86
N PRO A 15 2.31 -9.89 16.56
CA PRO A 15 0.89 -9.61 16.67
C PRO A 15 0.54 -8.27 17.33
N ALA A 16 1.50 -7.60 17.99
CA ALA A 16 1.26 -6.30 18.61
C ALA A 16 1.14 -5.16 17.58
N ASN A 17 1.67 -5.34 16.36
CA ASN A 17 1.59 -4.33 15.30
C ASN A 17 0.35 -4.51 14.38
N ASN A 18 -0.35 -5.64 14.47
CA ASN A 18 -1.42 -6.05 13.55
C ASN A 18 -2.45 -4.96 13.24
N ASN A 19 -2.88 -4.22 14.26
CA ASN A 19 -3.90 -3.17 14.13
C ASN A 19 -3.35 -1.74 14.22
N ALA A 20 -2.06 -1.54 14.00
CA ALA A 20 -1.41 -0.22 14.11
C ALA A 20 -2.05 0.85 13.20
N GLU A 21 -2.68 0.44 12.10
CA GLU A 21 -3.35 1.33 11.14
C GLU A 21 -4.90 1.18 11.13
N GLY A 22 -5.48 0.39 12.04
CA GLY A 22 -6.93 0.23 12.16
C GLY A 22 -7.59 -0.68 11.11
N SER A 23 -6.79 -1.42 10.33
CA SER A 23 -7.24 -2.25 9.22
C SER A 23 -7.30 -3.75 9.52
N PHE A 24 -6.93 -4.19 10.73
CA PHE A 24 -6.86 -5.61 11.09
C PHE A 24 -8.24 -6.25 11.16
N ASP A 25 -8.44 -7.28 10.34
CA ASP A 25 -9.60 -8.18 10.41
C ASP A 25 -9.29 -9.44 9.57
N PRO A 26 -8.67 -10.47 10.17
CA PRO A 26 -8.30 -11.68 9.45
C PRO A 26 -9.51 -12.52 9.01
N ALA A 27 -10.74 -12.20 9.46
CA ALA A 27 -11.94 -12.90 9.02
C ALA A 27 -12.42 -12.47 7.62
N THR A 28 -11.88 -11.39 7.07
CA THR A 28 -12.30 -10.84 5.77
C THR A 28 -11.12 -10.76 4.79
N GLY A 29 -11.35 -11.13 3.54
CA GLY A 29 -10.27 -11.25 2.55
C GLY A 29 -9.64 -9.92 2.10
N ASN A 30 -10.32 -8.80 2.33
CA ASN A 30 -9.90 -7.46 1.91
C ASN A 30 -9.31 -6.61 3.05
N ARG A 31 -9.00 -7.23 4.19
CA ARG A 31 -8.45 -6.56 5.37
C ARG A 31 -7.07 -7.14 5.71
N THR A 32 -6.40 -6.50 6.66
CA THR A 32 -5.05 -6.86 7.14
C THR A 32 -5.12 -8.11 8.00
N HIS A 33 -4.21 -9.04 7.76
CA HIS A 33 -4.15 -10.38 8.38
C HIS A 33 -2.95 -10.53 9.33
N GLY A 34 -2.01 -9.59 9.31
CA GLY A 34 -0.95 -9.45 10.35
C GLY A 34 0.44 -9.87 9.90
N GLY A 35 0.65 -10.22 8.63
CA GLY A 35 1.98 -10.54 8.14
C GLY A 35 2.91 -9.30 8.09
N ASP A 36 4.16 -9.46 8.54
CA ASP A 36 5.06 -8.34 8.81
C ASP A 36 6.54 -8.66 8.56
N PHE A 37 7.43 -7.67 8.78
CA PHE A 37 8.88 -7.84 8.56
C PHE A 37 9.53 -8.78 9.59
N ALA A 38 9.01 -8.82 10.82
CA ALA A 38 9.43 -9.78 11.83
C ALA A 38 9.15 -11.22 11.37
N GLY A 39 7.99 -11.46 10.77
CA GLY A 39 7.59 -12.76 10.26
C GLY A 39 8.36 -13.16 9.02
N LEU A 40 8.64 -12.22 8.12
CA LEU A 40 9.57 -12.44 7.00
C LEU A 40 10.95 -12.88 7.51
N THR A 41 11.48 -12.21 8.54
CA THR A 41 12.76 -12.57 9.17
C THR A 41 12.72 -13.96 9.79
N ALA A 42 11.65 -14.29 10.52
CA ALA A 42 11.45 -15.59 11.17
C ALA A 42 11.36 -16.76 10.17
N ARG A 43 11.09 -16.48 8.90
CA ARG A 43 10.94 -17.47 7.83
C ARG A 43 12.09 -17.50 6.83
N LEU A 44 13.18 -16.77 7.07
CA LEU A 44 14.34 -16.78 6.18
C LEU A 44 14.98 -18.18 6.04
N ASP A 45 14.99 -19.01 7.08
CA ASP A 45 15.54 -20.37 7.00
C ASP A 45 14.69 -21.27 6.07
N TYR A 46 13.36 -21.06 6.03
CA TYR A 46 12.48 -21.72 5.07
C TYR A 46 12.80 -21.26 3.63
N LEU A 47 12.95 -19.96 3.43
CA LEU A 47 13.24 -19.39 2.11
C LEU A 47 14.62 -19.80 1.59
N GLU A 48 15.63 -19.84 2.46
CA GLU A 48 16.96 -20.37 2.17
C GLU A 48 16.91 -21.86 1.82
N GLY A 49 16.14 -22.67 2.58
CA GLY A 49 15.94 -24.10 2.31
C GLY A 49 15.28 -24.39 0.97
N LEU A 50 14.47 -23.46 0.44
CA LEU A 50 13.93 -23.54 -0.92
C LEU A 50 14.96 -23.20 -2.01
N GLY A 51 16.12 -22.64 -1.66
CA GLY A 51 17.17 -22.23 -2.59
C GLY A 51 16.83 -20.94 -3.37
N VAL A 52 16.04 -20.04 -2.78
CA VAL A 52 15.70 -18.76 -3.44
C VAL A 52 16.93 -17.85 -3.49
N GLY A 53 17.09 -17.11 -4.59
CA GLY A 53 18.15 -16.11 -4.72
C GLY A 53 17.66 -14.69 -4.43
N ALA A 54 16.35 -14.47 -4.47
CA ALA A 54 15.74 -13.19 -4.15
C ALA A 54 14.31 -13.36 -3.61
N ILE A 55 13.89 -12.43 -2.76
CA ILE A 55 12.54 -12.29 -2.24
C ILE A 55 11.97 -10.97 -2.76
N TRP A 56 10.79 -11.00 -3.39
CA TRP A 56 10.06 -9.79 -3.79
C TRP A 56 8.88 -9.60 -2.84
N ILE A 57 8.91 -8.51 -2.06
CA ILE A 57 7.86 -8.18 -1.09
C ILE A 57 6.92 -7.09 -1.62
N SER A 58 5.71 -7.03 -1.08
CA SER A 58 4.74 -5.95 -1.31
C SER A 58 5.34 -4.55 -1.09
N PRO A 59 4.71 -3.49 -1.62
CA PRO A 59 5.10 -2.13 -1.28
C PRO A 59 5.06 -1.91 0.24
N VAL A 60 6.10 -1.25 0.75
CA VAL A 60 6.33 -1.10 2.20
C VAL A 60 5.77 0.20 2.77
N TYR A 61 5.18 1.03 1.91
CA TYR A 61 4.80 2.39 2.24
C TYR A 61 3.67 2.46 3.27
N LEU A 62 3.58 3.58 3.97
CA LEU A 62 2.41 3.90 4.77
C LEU A 62 1.21 4.12 3.84
N ASN A 63 0.16 3.33 4.02
CA ASN A 63 -1.01 3.32 3.15
C ASN A 63 -2.10 4.30 3.63
N ALA A 64 -3.03 4.66 2.74
CA ALA A 64 -4.06 5.65 3.02
C ALA A 64 -4.93 5.27 4.23
N TYR A 65 -5.38 4.03 4.27
CA TYR A 65 -6.31 3.47 5.25
C TYR A 65 -5.88 2.07 5.74
N GLY A 66 -4.58 1.80 5.76
CA GLY A 66 -4.00 0.53 6.23
C GLY A 66 -4.19 -0.62 5.24
N GLU A 67 -4.25 -0.35 3.94
CA GLU A 67 -4.45 -1.35 2.89
C GLU A 67 -3.37 -2.44 2.92
N TYR A 68 -3.81 -3.68 3.18
CA TYR A 68 -2.94 -4.85 3.33
C TYR A 68 -2.00 -5.12 2.16
N HIS A 69 -2.39 -4.68 0.96
CA HIS A 69 -1.68 -4.98 -0.28
C HIS A 69 -0.51 -4.02 -0.55
N GLY A 70 -0.43 -2.86 0.10
CA GLY A 70 0.68 -1.91 -0.04
C GLY A 70 0.54 -0.87 -1.17
N TYR A 71 -0.30 -1.11 -2.19
CA TYR A 71 -0.43 -0.25 -3.38
C TYR A 71 -1.20 1.08 -3.21
N ALA A 72 -1.66 1.44 -2.02
CA ALA A 72 -2.44 2.66 -1.77
C ALA A 72 -1.65 3.67 -0.91
N ALA A 73 -0.40 3.93 -1.27
CA ALA A 73 0.50 4.79 -0.50
C ALA A 73 -0.11 6.18 -0.25
N ARG A 74 -0.05 6.66 1.00
CA ARG A 74 -0.25 8.08 1.33
C ARG A 74 1.07 8.80 1.60
N ASP A 75 2.09 8.06 2.04
CA ASP A 75 3.41 8.60 2.30
C ASP A 75 4.48 7.64 1.77
N PHE A 76 5.17 8.05 0.70
CA PHE A 76 6.24 7.26 0.09
C PHE A 76 7.55 7.28 0.91
N TYR A 77 7.67 8.15 1.92
CA TYR A 77 8.80 8.19 2.85
C TYR A 77 8.48 7.44 4.15
N GLY A 78 7.20 7.26 4.46
CA GLY A 78 6.74 6.48 5.60
C GLY A 78 6.72 4.99 5.29
N ILE A 79 7.11 4.17 6.27
CA ILE A 79 6.94 2.71 6.24
C ILE A 79 5.68 2.35 7.02
N SER A 80 4.89 1.42 6.51
CA SER A 80 3.67 0.95 7.16
C SER A 80 3.98 0.42 8.56
N SER A 81 3.27 0.95 9.57
CA SER A 81 3.47 0.54 10.96
C SER A 81 2.88 -0.83 11.24
N GLN A 82 1.90 -1.27 10.44
CA GLN A 82 1.37 -2.63 10.53
C GLN A 82 2.34 -3.71 10.01
N PHE A 83 3.47 -3.31 9.40
CA PHE A 83 4.54 -4.22 9.01
C PHE A 83 5.77 -4.15 9.94
N GLY A 84 5.80 -3.23 10.91
CA GLY A 84 6.89 -3.06 11.88
C GLY A 84 7.79 -1.83 11.68
N GLY A 85 7.72 -1.16 10.52
CA GLY A 85 8.45 0.09 10.28
C GLY A 85 9.88 -0.07 9.73
N LEU A 86 10.62 1.04 9.67
CA LEU A 86 11.89 1.13 8.93
C LEU A 86 13.01 0.26 9.52
N SER A 87 13.18 0.24 10.85
CA SER A 87 14.24 -0.52 11.51
C SER A 87 14.08 -2.02 11.30
N GLU A 88 12.84 -2.51 11.31
CA GLU A 88 12.53 -3.92 11.10
C GLU A 88 12.71 -4.31 9.63
N LEU A 89 12.30 -3.45 8.69
CA LEU A 89 12.59 -3.65 7.27
C LEU A 89 14.10 -3.74 7.01
N GLN A 90 14.89 -2.83 7.58
CA GLN A 90 16.36 -2.84 7.46
C GLN A 90 16.96 -4.13 8.06
N SER A 91 16.45 -4.57 9.20
CA SER A 91 16.90 -5.81 9.86
C SER A 91 16.59 -7.05 9.03
N PHE A 92 15.38 -7.14 8.46
CA PHE A 92 14.98 -8.20 7.53
C PHE A 92 15.91 -8.23 6.30
N VAL A 93 16.12 -7.08 5.65
CA VAL A 93 16.98 -6.97 4.47
C VAL A 93 18.42 -7.39 4.80
N GLN A 94 18.95 -6.96 5.95
CA GLN A 94 20.29 -7.35 6.38
C GLN A 94 20.38 -8.87 6.63
N ALA A 95 19.39 -9.46 7.29
CA ALA A 95 19.35 -10.89 7.56
C ALA A 95 19.19 -11.74 6.28
N ALA A 96 18.45 -11.25 5.28
CA ALA A 96 18.35 -11.86 3.96
C ALA A 96 19.70 -11.80 3.22
N HIS A 97 20.36 -10.64 3.20
CA HIS A 97 21.67 -10.47 2.55
C HIS A 97 22.76 -11.35 3.18
N GLN A 98 22.74 -11.58 4.50
CA GLN A 98 23.67 -12.51 5.16
C GLN A 98 23.55 -13.95 4.65
N ARG A 99 22.39 -14.33 4.09
CA ARG A 99 22.12 -15.63 3.47
C ARG A 99 22.33 -15.61 1.94
N GLY A 100 22.84 -14.52 1.38
CA GLY A 100 22.99 -14.36 -0.06
C GLY A 100 21.65 -14.19 -0.82
N ILE A 101 20.59 -13.80 -0.12
CA ILE A 101 19.25 -13.59 -0.70
C ILE A 101 19.01 -12.09 -0.90
N TYR A 102 18.75 -11.67 -2.14
CA TYR A 102 18.39 -10.27 -2.45
C TYR A 102 16.96 -9.94 -2.02
N VAL A 103 16.69 -8.69 -1.65
CA VAL A 103 15.31 -8.20 -1.40
C VAL A 103 14.93 -7.20 -2.47
N VAL A 104 13.81 -7.46 -3.15
CA VAL A 104 13.17 -6.57 -4.12
C VAL A 104 11.94 -5.96 -3.46
N ILE A 105 11.89 -4.63 -3.40
CA ILE A 105 10.73 -3.88 -2.90
C ILE A 105 9.90 -3.46 -4.10
N ASP A 106 8.59 -3.70 -4.04
CA ASP A 106 7.66 -3.21 -5.05
C ASP A 106 7.47 -1.68 -4.95
N LEU A 107 7.56 -0.99 -6.08
CA LEU A 107 7.47 0.47 -6.17
C LEU A 107 6.27 0.86 -7.03
N VAL A 108 5.40 1.68 -6.47
CA VAL A 108 4.21 2.21 -7.16
C VAL A 108 4.47 3.65 -7.58
N LEU A 109 4.77 3.85 -8.85
CA LEU A 109 5.08 5.18 -9.39
C LEU A 109 3.85 5.87 -10.02
N ASN A 110 2.81 5.10 -10.31
CA ASN A 110 1.67 5.58 -11.09
C ASN A 110 0.60 6.29 -10.26
N HIS A 111 0.38 5.85 -9.02
CA HIS A 111 -0.76 6.29 -8.22
C HIS A 111 -0.48 6.28 -6.72
N MET A 112 -1.41 6.89 -5.97
CA MET A 112 -1.47 6.91 -4.51
C MET A 112 -2.83 6.36 -4.05
N GLY A 113 -3.02 6.25 -2.74
CA GLY A 113 -4.34 5.92 -2.20
C GLY A 113 -5.41 6.96 -2.58
N ASP A 114 -6.65 6.49 -2.73
CA ASP A 114 -7.79 7.35 -3.07
C ASP A 114 -8.19 8.22 -1.87
N MET A 115 -7.61 9.42 -1.81
CA MET A 115 -7.77 10.37 -0.70
C MET A 115 -8.39 11.69 -1.12
N ILE A 116 -8.82 11.83 -2.38
CA ILE A 116 -9.31 13.09 -2.96
C ILE A 116 -10.72 12.90 -3.51
N ASP A 117 -11.62 13.80 -3.13
CA ASP A 117 -12.97 13.91 -3.67
C ASP A 117 -13.27 15.37 -4.06
N SER A 118 -14.54 15.70 -4.33
CA SER A 118 -15.00 17.07 -4.57
C SER A 118 -16.14 17.43 -3.64
N GLY A 119 -16.21 18.71 -3.27
CA GLY A 119 -17.39 19.29 -2.61
C GLY A 119 -18.46 19.79 -3.58
N THR A 120 -18.17 19.81 -4.89
CA THR A 120 -19.11 20.29 -5.92
C THR A 120 -20.30 19.35 -6.04
N ALA A 121 -21.52 19.89 -6.04
CA ALA A 121 -22.72 19.11 -6.30
C ALA A 121 -22.63 18.40 -7.66
N ASN A 122 -23.12 17.16 -7.74
CA ASN A 122 -23.01 16.30 -8.92
C ASN A 122 -21.57 15.86 -9.27
N TYR A 123 -20.72 15.67 -8.26
CA TYR A 123 -19.50 14.85 -8.37
C TYR A 123 -19.79 13.33 -8.23
N PRO A 124 -20.29 12.63 -9.27
CA PRO A 124 -20.13 11.17 -9.27
C PRO A 124 -19.88 10.49 -10.63
N ALA A 125 -19.56 11.17 -11.73
CA ALA A 125 -19.32 10.49 -13.02
C ALA A 125 -17.97 10.84 -13.64
N TYR A 126 -17.33 9.83 -14.25
CA TYR A 126 -16.13 9.95 -15.08
C TYR A 126 -16.39 10.77 -16.36
N ASP A 127 -17.66 11.01 -16.71
CA ASP A 127 -18.07 11.91 -17.79
C ASP A 127 -17.47 13.30 -17.53
N ALA A 128 -16.54 13.69 -18.41
CA ALA A 128 -15.77 14.92 -18.29
C ALA A 128 -16.69 16.10 -17.91
N PRO A 129 -16.52 16.71 -16.73
CA PRO A 129 -17.45 17.71 -16.25
C PRO A 129 -17.33 18.98 -17.10
N PRO A 130 -18.43 19.69 -17.38
CA PRO A 130 -18.37 21.04 -17.92
C PRO A 130 -17.76 21.94 -16.83
N SER A 131 -16.46 22.22 -16.91
CA SER A 131 -15.66 23.05 -15.98
C SER A 131 -15.08 22.29 -14.76
N PRO A 132 -13.82 22.55 -14.33
CA PRO A 132 -13.15 21.73 -13.32
C PRO A 132 -13.83 21.79 -11.94
N TYR A 133 -13.95 20.63 -11.31
CA TYR A 133 -14.43 20.49 -9.94
C TYR A 133 -13.49 21.13 -8.91
N VAL A 134 -14.06 21.56 -7.78
CA VAL A 134 -13.28 22.01 -6.62
C VAL A 134 -12.86 20.79 -5.81
N LEU A 135 -11.67 20.27 -6.10
CA LEU A 135 -11.09 19.13 -5.39
C LEU A 135 -10.83 19.45 -3.91
N ARG A 136 -11.02 18.46 -3.05
CA ARG A 136 -10.69 18.50 -1.63
C ARG A 136 -10.16 17.12 -1.19
N PHE A 137 -9.49 17.08 -0.04
CA PHE A 137 -9.19 15.80 0.59
C PHE A 137 -10.45 15.21 1.20
N ARG A 138 -10.64 13.90 1.06
CA ARG A 138 -11.79 13.15 1.60
C ARG A 138 -11.94 13.36 3.10
N ASN A 139 -10.83 13.34 3.83
CA ASN A 139 -10.76 13.52 5.28
C ASN A 139 -9.83 14.68 5.66
N LEU A 140 -10.01 15.20 6.87
CA LEU A 140 -9.04 16.14 7.45
C LEU A 140 -7.71 15.44 7.79
N SER A 141 -7.79 14.17 8.20
CA SER A 141 -6.66 13.25 8.41
C SER A 141 -7.17 11.81 8.23
N PRO A 142 -6.39 10.90 7.63
CA PRO A 142 -5.06 11.11 7.06
C PRO A 142 -5.10 11.92 5.74
N ARG A 143 -3.94 12.49 5.35
CA ARG A 143 -3.71 13.16 4.05
C ARG A 143 -2.44 12.59 3.40
N PRO A 144 -2.28 12.72 2.07
CA PRO A 144 -0.98 12.47 1.43
C PRO A 144 0.13 13.28 2.10
N ALA A 145 1.32 12.70 2.26
CA ALA A 145 2.49 13.41 2.75
C ALA A 145 3.06 14.35 1.68
N ALA A 146 3.84 15.35 2.10
CA ALA A 146 4.56 16.21 1.18
C ALA A 146 5.54 15.38 0.30
N PRO A 147 5.72 15.73 -0.99
CA PRO A 147 5.16 16.90 -1.67
C PRO A 147 3.74 16.69 -2.23
N PHE A 148 3.17 15.50 -2.08
CA PHE A 148 1.87 15.09 -2.66
C PHE A 148 0.66 15.66 -1.91
N ASN A 149 0.85 16.50 -0.89
CA ASN A 149 -0.23 17.18 -0.19
C ASN A 149 -0.78 18.43 -0.92
N ASN A 150 -0.38 18.65 -2.18
CA ASN A 150 -0.84 19.78 -2.99
C ASN A 150 -1.98 19.37 -3.95
N LEU A 151 -3.21 19.78 -3.63
CA LEU A 151 -4.40 19.49 -4.44
C LEU A 151 -4.31 20.00 -5.88
N SER A 152 -3.51 21.03 -6.17
CA SER A 152 -3.40 21.57 -7.54
C SER A 152 -2.65 20.65 -8.51
N TRP A 153 -2.03 19.58 -8.02
CA TRP A 153 -1.37 18.57 -8.85
C TRP A 153 -2.28 17.43 -9.28
N TYR A 154 -3.51 17.40 -8.76
CA TYR A 154 -4.45 16.33 -9.02
C TYR A 154 -5.51 16.76 -10.02
N HIS A 155 -5.94 15.79 -10.81
CA HIS A 155 -7.03 15.91 -11.78
C HIS A 155 -7.94 14.68 -11.65
N ASN A 156 -8.43 14.43 -10.43
CA ASN A 156 -9.23 13.24 -10.15
C ASN A 156 -10.56 13.30 -10.94
N ASN A 157 -10.77 12.31 -11.80
CA ASN A 157 -12.04 12.11 -12.49
C ASN A 157 -13.03 11.46 -11.51
N GLY A 158 -14.34 11.57 -11.80
CA GLY A 158 -15.34 10.86 -11.01
C GLY A 158 -15.19 9.34 -11.11
N ASN A 159 -16.00 8.62 -10.32
CA ASN A 159 -15.99 7.16 -10.33
C ASN A 159 -16.53 6.61 -11.65
N ILE A 160 -16.02 5.44 -12.05
CA ILE A 160 -16.64 4.62 -13.10
C ILE A 160 -17.95 4.05 -12.53
N GLY A 161 -19.07 4.58 -13.00
CA GLY A 161 -20.41 4.10 -12.63
C GLY A 161 -21.03 3.21 -13.70
N ASN A 162 -20.56 3.32 -14.95
CA ASN A 162 -21.06 2.57 -16.10
C ASN A 162 -19.91 1.94 -16.89
N PHE A 163 -19.65 0.64 -16.65
CA PHE A 163 -18.63 -0.13 -17.37
C PHE A 163 -18.93 -0.37 -18.86
N SER A 164 -20.12 -0.03 -19.33
CA SER A 164 -20.48 -0.08 -20.76
C SER A 164 -20.26 1.26 -21.48
N ASP A 165 -19.90 2.31 -20.76
CA ASP A 165 -19.64 3.63 -21.33
C ASP A 165 -18.15 3.75 -21.72
N PRO A 166 -17.82 3.87 -23.02
CA PRO A 166 -16.43 4.00 -23.47
C PRO A 166 -15.76 5.29 -22.96
N GLU A 167 -16.53 6.32 -22.61
CA GLU A 167 -15.98 7.53 -22.02
C GLU A 167 -15.56 7.30 -20.56
N GLN A 168 -16.09 6.29 -19.86
CA GLN A 168 -15.76 6.00 -18.46
C GLN A 168 -14.64 4.97 -18.24
N ILE A 169 -14.26 4.19 -19.27
CA ILE A 169 -13.37 3.03 -19.14
C ILE A 169 -11.99 3.21 -19.80
N LEU A 170 -11.55 4.46 -20.03
CA LEU A 170 -10.24 4.77 -20.64
C LEU A 170 -9.06 4.32 -19.76
#